data_AF-A0A227J805-F1
#
_entry.id   AF-A0A227J805-F1
#
_cell.length_a   1.000
_cell.length_b   1.000
_cell.length_c   1.000
_cell.angle_alpha   90.00
_cell.angle_beta   90.00
_cell.angle_gamma   90.00
#
_symmetry.space_group_name_H-M   'P 1'
#
loop_
_entity.id
_entity.type
_entity.pdbx_description
1 polymer ?
#
loop_
_entity_poly.entity_id
_entity_poly.type
_entity_poly.pdbx_seq_one_letter_code
_entity_poly.pdbx_strand_id
1 'polypeptide(L)'
;RHYFEDKHREYLQCEQCYLVFVNPDQRLDAETEKAHYDLHENNPEDIGYRRFLSRIADPITERISPQSNGIDFGCGPGPTLSLMLEEAGHNMALYDIYYHPDTAVLEKQYDFMTATEVIEHLYHPDVVWKQWLNLVKPGGWIG
;
A
#
# COMPACT_ATOMS: atom_id res chain seq x y z
N ARG A 1 -18.01 -5.30 18.24
CA ARG A 1 -18.11 -4.89 19.66
C ARG A 1 -17.28 -3.63 19.89
N HIS A 2 -17.64 -2.78 20.86
CA HIS A 2 -16.76 -1.71 21.31
C HIS A 2 -15.41 -2.28 21.76
N TYR A 3 -14.31 -1.63 21.40
CA TYR A 3 -12.95 -2.05 21.75
C TYR A 3 -12.25 -1.01 22.61
N PHE A 4 -12.20 0.25 22.14
CA PHE A 4 -11.51 1.34 22.81
C PHE A 4 -12.04 2.69 22.29
N GLU A 5 -11.88 3.76 23.06
CA GLU A 5 -12.18 5.13 22.64
C GLU A 5 -11.04 6.04 23.08
N ASP A 6 -10.47 6.80 22.15
CA ASP A 6 -9.50 7.86 22.45
C ASP A 6 -10.20 9.24 22.50
N LYS A 7 -9.43 10.33 22.54
CA LYS A 7 -9.99 11.69 22.60
C LYS A 7 -10.72 12.12 21.31
N HIS A 8 -10.57 11.38 20.23
CA HIS A 8 -10.98 11.73 18.88
C HIS A 8 -11.90 10.68 18.25
N ARG A 9 -11.70 9.38 18.51
CA ARG A 9 -12.39 8.30 17.79
C ARG A 9 -12.73 7.12 18.69
N GLU A 10 -13.83 6.46 18.32
CA GLU A 10 -14.23 5.15 18.81
C GLU A 10 -13.66 4.06 17.89
N TYR A 11 -13.10 3.03 18.51
CA TYR A 11 -12.60 1.84 17.85
C TYR A 11 -13.49 0.65 18.18
N LEU A 12 -13.88 -0.07 17.13
CA LEU A 12 -14.66 -1.29 17.19
C LEU A 12 -13.76 -2.48 16.86
N GLN A 13 -14.09 -3.65 17.40
CA GLN A 13 -13.44 -4.90 17.05
C GLN A 13 -14.43 -5.90 16.46
N CYS A 14 -14.05 -6.53 15.36
CA CYS A 14 -14.77 -7.64 14.75
C CYS A 14 -14.69 -8.88 15.67
N GLU A 15 -15.82 -9.54 15.92
CA GLU A 15 -15.86 -10.71 16.82
C GLU A 15 -15.42 -12.02 16.15
N GLN A 16 -15.27 -12.02 14.83
CA GLN A 16 -14.85 -13.19 14.06
C GLN A 16 -13.36 -13.18 13.74
N CYS A 17 -12.84 -12.07 13.21
CA CYS A 17 -11.44 -11.95 12.81
C CYS A 17 -10.58 -11.08 13.74
N TYR A 18 -11.17 -10.48 14.78
CA TYR A 18 -10.49 -9.63 15.76
C TYR A 18 -9.86 -8.34 15.21
N LEU A 19 -10.11 -7.99 13.94
CA LEU A 19 -9.70 -6.71 13.37
C LEU A 19 -10.26 -5.54 14.18
N VAL A 20 -9.38 -4.60 14.52
CA VAL A 20 -9.73 -3.33 15.17
C VAL A 20 -9.81 -2.24 14.09
N PHE A 21 -10.89 -1.47 14.09
CA PHE A 21 -11.15 -0.44 13.09
C PHE A 21 -11.94 0.74 13.70
N VAL A 22 -11.80 1.92 13.10
CA VAL A 22 -12.55 3.12 13.50
C VAL A 22 -14.03 2.94 13.18
N ASN A 23 -14.92 3.41 14.06
CA ASN A 23 -16.37 3.43 13.80
C ASN A 23 -16.65 4.07 12.42
N PRO A 24 -17.41 3.38 11.52
CA PRO A 24 -17.69 3.88 10.17
C PRO A 24 -18.24 5.31 10.08
N ASP A 25 -18.99 5.77 11.08
CA ASP A 25 -19.56 7.13 11.12
C ASP A 25 -18.51 8.21 11.43
N GLN A 26 -17.29 7.82 11.83
CA GLN A 26 -16.16 8.70 12.16
C GLN A 26 -15.02 8.62 11.14
N ARG A 27 -15.29 8.02 9.98
CA ARG A 27 -14.35 7.98 8.85
C ARG A 27 -14.20 9.38 8.27
N LEU A 28 -12.99 9.71 7.83
CA LEU A 28 -12.72 10.97 7.15
C LEU A 28 -13.34 10.90 5.75
N ASP A 29 -13.78 12.05 5.23
CA ASP A 29 -14.09 12.13 3.81
C ASP A 29 -12.80 12.07 2.97
N ALA A 30 -12.95 11.73 1.69
CA ALA A 30 -11.84 11.56 0.77
C ALA A 30 -10.99 12.84 0.60
N GLU A 31 -11.61 14.02 0.74
CA GLU A 31 -10.91 15.31 0.64
C GLU A 31 -9.99 15.52 1.85
N THR A 32 -10.47 15.21 3.05
CA THR A 32 -9.70 15.29 4.29
C THR A 32 -8.59 14.23 4.32
N GLU A 33 -8.85 13.02 3.84
CA GLU A 33 -7.80 12.00 3.67
C GLU A 33 -6.70 12.49 2.75
N LYS A 34 -7.06 12.99 1.56
CA LYS A 34 -6.07 13.48 0.61
C LYS A 34 -5.26 14.65 1.19
N ALA A 35 -5.90 15.55 1.94
CA ALA A 35 -5.20 16.65 2.60
C ALA A 35 -4.18 16.16 3.65
N HIS A 36 -4.45 15.04 4.33
CA HIS A 36 -3.46 14.38 5.17
C HIS A 36 -2.33 13.74 4.34
N TYR A 37 -2.65 13.15 3.19
CA TYR A 37 -1.64 12.60 2.27
C TYR A 37 -0.71 13.67 1.71
N ASP A 38 -1.23 14.86 1.38
CA ASP A 38 -0.46 15.99 0.84
C ASP A 38 0.62 16.51 1.83
N LEU A 39 0.60 16.08 3.11
CA LEU A 39 1.65 16.38 4.10
C LEU A 39 2.88 15.44 4.02
N HIS A 40 2.83 14.37 3.22
CA HIS A 40 3.95 13.42 3.13
C HIS A 40 5.05 13.97 2.22
N GLU A 41 6.28 14.04 2.75
CA GLU A 41 7.49 14.32 1.98
C GLU A 41 8.12 13.02 1.47
N ASN A 42 7.59 12.48 0.37
CA ASN A 42 8.12 11.27 -0.27
C ASN A 42 9.30 11.61 -1.18
N ASN A 43 10.42 12.05 -0.60
CA ASN A 43 11.62 12.41 -1.35
C ASN A 43 12.50 11.18 -1.61
N PRO A 44 12.73 10.79 -2.89
CA PRO A 44 13.58 9.66 -3.23
C PRO A 44 15.05 9.82 -2.83
N GLU A 45 15.50 11.06 -2.59
CA GLU A 45 16.86 11.37 -2.12
C GLU A 45 16.98 11.35 -0.59
N ASP A 46 15.87 11.20 0.14
CA ASP A 46 15.90 11.06 1.59
C ASP A 46 16.39 9.66 2.00
N ILE A 47 17.62 9.60 2.49
CA ILE A 47 18.27 8.36 2.96
C ILE A 47 17.48 7.71 4.11
N GLY A 48 16.88 8.52 5.00
CA GLY A 48 16.04 8.04 6.08
C GLY A 48 14.78 7.34 5.56
N TYR A 49 14.14 7.93 4.56
CA TYR A 49 12.96 7.35 3.91
C TYR A 49 13.29 6.09 3.10
N ARG A 50 14.36 6.12 2.30
CA ARG A 50 14.85 4.90 1.61
C ARG A 50 15.18 3.78 2.59
N ARG A 51 15.78 4.09 3.74
CA ARG A 51 16.05 3.09 4.79
C ARG A 51 14.77 2.54 5.42
N PHE A 52 13.72 3.35 5.56
CA PHE A 52 12.42 2.86 5.98
C PHE A 52 11.84 1.88 4.95
N LEU A 53 11.86 2.26 3.67
CA LEU A 53 11.35 1.44 2.56
C LEU A 53 12.18 0.18 2.29
N SER A 54 13.48 0.18 2.63
CA SER A 54 14.35 -1.00 2.49
C SER A 54 13.86 -2.20 3.31
N ARG A 55 13.09 -1.95 4.38
CA ARG A 55 12.43 -3.01 5.18
C ARG A 55 11.45 -3.86 4.35
N ILE A 56 10.98 -3.34 3.21
CA ILE A 56 10.19 -4.08 2.21
C ILE A 56 11.01 -4.39 0.96
N ALA A 57 11.79 -3.43 0.46
CA ALA A 57 12.55 -3.63 -0.78
C ALA A 57 13.57 -4.76 -0.68
N ASP A 58 14.35 -4.83 0.41
CA ASP A 58 15.40 -5.83 0.56
C ASP A 58 14.80 -7.25 0.62
N PRO A 59 13.79 -7.54 1.49
CA PRO A 59 13.22 -8.88 1.57
C PRO A 59 12.44 -9.30 0.32
N ILE A 60 11.81 -8.37 -0.41
CA ILE A 60 11.15 -8.68 -1.70
C ILE A 60 12.20 -9.09 -2.72
N THR A 61 13.29 -8.32 -2.85
CA THR A 61 14.35 -8.55 -3.85
C THR A 61 15.03 -9.91 -3.66
N GLU A 62 15.18 -10.38 -2.43
CA GLU A 62 15.71 -11.72 -2.12
C GLU A 62 14.81 -12.87 -2.59
N ARG A 63 13.51 -12.62 -2.83
CA ARG A 63 12.50 -13.64 -3.10
C ARG A 63 12.05 -13.71 -4.55
N ILE A 64 12.13 -12.58 -5.25
CA ILE A 64 11.69 -12.47 -6.65
C ILE A 64 12.82 -12.83 -7.61
N SER A 65 12.45 -13.21 -8.83
CA SER A 65 13.44 -13.49 -9.88
C SER A 65 14.01 -12.18 -10.45
N PRO A 66 15.24 -12.19 -10.99
CA PRO A 66 15.77 -11.03 -11.71
C PRO A 66 14.79 -10.57 -12.80
N GLN A 67 14.67 -9.26 -13.00
CA GLN A 67 13.81 -8.67 -14.04
C GLN A 67 12.31 -9.01 -13.90
N SER A 68 11.86 -9.38 -12.70
CA SER A 68 10.43 -9.51 -12.37
C SER A 68 9.66 -8.21 -12.60
N ASN A 69 8.36 -8.34 -12.90
CA ASN A 69 7.44 -7.23 -13.06
C ASN A 69 6.62 -7.07 -11.78
N GLY A 70 6.65 -5.87 -11.20
CA GLY A 70 5.93 -5.52 -9.97
C GLY A 70 4.95 -4.37 -10.15
N ILE A 71 4.08 -4.19 -9.16
CA ILE A 71 3.25 -3.00 -9.01
C ILE A 71 3.41 -2.43 -7.61
N ASP A 72 3.60 -1.11 -7.53
CA ASP A 72 3.54 -0.37 -6.27
C ASP A 72 2.13 0.21 -6.12
N PHE A 73 1.34 -0.39 -5.24
CA PHE A 73 -0.07 -0.05 -5.00
C PHE A 73 -0.17 0.95 -3.85
N GLY A 74 -0.79 2.10 -4.10
CA GLY A 74 -0.81 3.25 -3.19
C GLY A 74 0.54 3.96 -3.13
N CYS A 75 1.21 4.13 -4.28
CA CYS A 75 2.58 4.65 -4.37
C CYS A 75 2.73 6.14 -4.01
N GLY A 76 1.63 6.88 -3.85
CA GLY A 76 1.66 8.31 -3.53
C GLY A 76 2.25 9.19 -4.65
N PRO A 77 2.61 10.45 -4.35
CA PRO A 77 3.10 11.43 -5.32
C PRO A 77 4.58 11.26 -5.72
N GLY A 78 5.37 10.56 -4.90
CA GLY A 78 6.81 10.39 -5.07
C GLY A 78 7.20 8.93 -4.84
N PRO A 79 7.06 8.05 -5.85
CA PRO A 79 7.13 6.60 -5.67
C PRO A 79 8.57 6.13 -5.47
N THR A 80 9.11 6.38 -4.28
CA THR A 80 10.51 6.06 -3.94
C THR A 80 10.76 4.56 -3.94
N LEU A 81 9.77 3.76 -3.51
CA LEU A 81 9.88 2.31 -3.47
C LEU A 81 10.00 1.72 -4.88
N SER A 82 9.19 2.18 -5.84
CA SER A 82 9.30 1.73 -7.23
C SER A 82 10.67 2.03 -7.81
N LEU A 83 11.23 3.23 -7.55
CA LEU A 83 12.56 3.60 -8.01
C LEU A 83 13.65 2.69 -7.42
N MET A 84 13.57 2.39 -6.12
CA MET A 84 14.49 1.45 -5.46
C MET A 84 14.44 0.06 -6.11
N LEU A 85 13.26 -0.42 -6.49
CA LEU A 85 13.07 -1.73 -7.14
C LEU A 85 13.49 -1.72 -8.61
N GLU A 86 13.31 -0.59 -9.32
CA GLU A 86 13.83 -0.39 -10.67
C GLU A 86 15.37 -0.37 -10.69
N GLU A 87 15.99 0.31 -9.73
CA GLU A 87 17.45 0.30 -9.52
C GLU A 87 17.98 -1.12 -9.23
N ALA A 88 17.18 -1.97 -8.58
CA ALA A 88 17.47 -3.39 -8.36
C ALA A 88 17.25 -4.25 -9.63
N GLY A 89 16.76 -3.66 -10.73
CA GLY A 89 16.62 -4.31 -12.03
C GLY A 89 15.23 -4.89 -12.33
N HIS A 90 14.19 -4.46 -11.60
CA HIS A 90 12.81 -4.88 -11.82
C HIS A 90 12.03 -3.87 -12.65
N ASN A 91 10.91 -4.30 -13.26
CA ASN A 91 10.00 -3.40 -13.95
C ASN A 91 8.83 -3.06 -13.04
N MET A 92 8.54 -1.77 -12.84
CA MET A 92 7.48 -1.34 -11.93
C MET A 92 6.32 -0.66 -12.65
N ALA A 93 5.11 -1.06 -12.30
CA ALA A 93 3.91 -0.27 -12.51
C ALA A 93 3.56 0.51 -11.24
N LEU A 94 2.83 1.61 -11.40
CA LEU A 94 2.40 2.46 -10.31
C LEU A 94 0.87 2.53 -10.29
N TYR A 95 0.29 2.48 -9.10
CA TYR A 95 -1.11 2.79 -8.91
C TYR A 95 -1.30 3.59 -7.63
N ASP A 96 -2.08 4.65 -7.71
CA ASP A 96 -2.55 5.42 -6.57
C ASP A 96 -3.83 6.15 -6.97
N ILE A 97 -4.86 6.11 -6.11
CA ILE A 97 -6.17 6.67 -6.46
C ILE A 97 -6.14 8.19 -6.72
N TYR A 98 -5.17 8.90 -6.15
CA TYR A 98 -5.03 10.35 -6.28
C TYR A 98 -3.90 10.75 -7.24
N TYR A 99 -2.76 10.07 -7.19
CA TYR A 99 -1.54 10.50 -7.90
C TYR A 99 -1.23 9.68 -9.16
N HIS A 100 -1.64 8.41 -9.21
CA HIS A 100 -1.45 7.50 -10.34
C HIS A 100 -2.73 6.72 -10.65
N PRO A 101 -3.83 7.39 -11.07
CA PRO A 101 -5.18 6.82 -11.10
C PRO A 101 -5.46 5.93 -12.31
N ASP A 102 -4.43 5.54 -13.08
CA ASP A 102 -4.62 4.65 -14.23
C ASP A 102 -5.02 3.27 -13.75
N THR A 103 -6.28 2.90 -13.98
CA THR A 103 -6.83 1.60 -13.55
C THR A 103 -6.44 0.47 -14.49
N ALA A 104 -5.88 0.74 -15.68
CA ALA A 104 -5.49 -0.31 -16.62
C ALA A 104 -4.35 -1.20 -16.07
N VAL A 105 -3.56 -0.70 -15.11
CA VAL A 105 -2.54 -1.50 -14.41
C VAL A 105 -3.19 -2.55 -13.49
N LEU A 106 -4.41 -2.32 -13.03
CA LEU A 106 -5.13 -3.24 -12.15
C LEU A 106 -5.77 -4.43 -12.89
N GLU A 107 -5.77 -4.39 -14.23
CA GLU A 107 -6.24 -5.48 -15.09
C GLU A 107 -5.12 -6.45 -15.50
N LYS A 108 -3.91 -6.24 -14.96
CA LYS A 108 -2.71 -7.04 -15.25
C LYS A 108 -2.36 -7.95 -14.08
N GLN A 109 -1.41 -8.85 -14.33
CA GLN A 109 -0.82 -9.69 -13.29
C GLN A 109 0.69 -9.50 -13.19
N TYR A 110 1.19 -9.50 -11.97
CA TYR A 110 2.55 -9.18 -11.59
C TYR A 110 3.21 -10.34 -10.87
N ASP A 111 4.54 -10.41 -10.97
CA ASP A 111 5.35 -11.40 -10.23
C ASP A 111 5.38 -11.05 -8.73
N PHE A 112 5.21 -9.77 -8.39
CA PHE A 112 5.06 -9.29 -7.03
C PHE A 112 4.26 -7.98 -6.97
N MET A 113 3.83 -7.58 -5.79
CA MET A 113 3.32 -6.24 -5.53
C MET A 113 3.80 -5.72 -4.18
N THR A 114 3.84 -4.40 -4.03
CA THR A 114 4.10 -3.71 -2.75
C THR A 114 2.94 -2.79 -2.41
N ALA A 115 2.67 -2.62 -1.11
CA ALA A 115 1.69 -1.67 -0.61
C ALA A 115 2.11 -1.10 0.76
N THR A 116 3.10 -0.20 0.77
CA THR A 116 3.58 0.45 2.00
C THR A 116 2.69 1.62 2.40
N GLU A 117 2.28 1.67 3.67
CA GLU A 117 1.46 2.76 4.23
C GLU A 117 0.07 2.87 3.56
N VAL A 118 -0.50 1.72 3.18
CA VAL A 118 -1.82 1.63 2.52
C VAL A 118 -2.82 0.83 3.34
N ILE A 119 -2.41 -0.35 3.83
CA ILE A 119 -3.34 -1.34 4.39
C ILE A 119 -4.11 -0.81 5.61
N GLU A 120 -3.48 0.07 6.39
CA GLU A 120 -4.04 0.73 7.57
C GLU A 120 -5.13 1.76 7.23
N HIS A 121 -5.18 2.25 5.99
CA HIS A 121 -6.15 3.22 5.51
C HIS A 121 -7.36 2.57 4.80
N LEU A 122 -7.37 1.24 4.64
CA LEU A 122 -8.42 0.55 3.89
C LEU A 122 -9.71 0.43 4.71
N TYR A 123 -10.78 1.07 4.21
CA TYR A 123 -12.11 0.94 4.80
C TYR A 123 -12.77 -0.43 4.60
N HIS A 124 -12.43 -1.10 3.49
CA HIS A 124 -12.92 -2.41 3.10
C HIS A 124 -11.72 -3.31 2.74
N PRO A 125 -10.92 -3.72 3.74
CA PRO A 125 -9.70 -4.47 3.50
C PRO A 125 -9.98 -5.82 2.83
N ASP A 126 -11.15 -6.42 3.03
CA ASP A 126 -11.53 -7.68 2.38
C ASP A 126 -11.70 -7.56 0.86
N VAL A 127 -12.17 -6.40 0.38
CA VAL A 127 -12.34 -6.12 -1.06
C VAL A 127 -10.98 -5.90 -1.70
N VAL A 128 -10.16 -5.04 -1.09
CA VAL A 128 -8.85 -4.68 -1.62
C VAL A 128 -7.88 -5.85 -1.52
N TRP A 129 -7.93 -6.64 -0.45
CA TRP A 129 -7.12 -7.86 -0.33
C TRP A 129 -7.45 -8.87 -1.44
N LYS A 130 -8.73 -9.05 -1.80
CA LYS A 130 -9.11 -9.89 -2.95
C LYS A 130 -8.57 -9.33 -4.26
N GLN A 131 -8.55 -8.00 -4.43
CA GLN A 131 -7.96 -7.37 -5.59
C GLN A 131 -6.45 -7.66 -5.66
N TRP A 132 -5.72 -7.48 -4.56
CA TRP A 132 -4.29 -7.78 -4.47
C TRP A 132 -3.97 -9.23 -4.82
N LEU A 133 -4.77 -10.17 -4.32
CA LEU A 133 -4.64 -11.59 -4.68
C LEU A 133 -4.88 -11.86 -6.17
N ASN A 134 -5.64 -11.02 -6.87
CA ASN A 134 -5.83 -11.14 -8.33
C ASN A 134 -4.73 -10.43 -9.14
N LEU A 135 -4.06 -9.43 -8.56
CA LEU A 135 -2.92 -8.74 -9.17
C LEU A 135 -1.66 -9.60 -9.16
N VAL A 136 -1.51 -10.51 -8.21
CA VAL A 136 -0.30 -11.32 -8.06
C VAL A 136 -0.48 -12.70 -8.69
N LYS A 137 0.47 -13.09 -9.55
CA LYS A 137 0.49 -14.42 -10.18
C LYS A 137 0.55 -15.53 -9.11
N PRO A 138 0.07 -16.75 -9.40
CA PRO A 138 0.27 -17.88 -8.51
C PRO A 138 1.75 -18.07 -8.15
N GLY A 139 2.07 -18.06 -6.85
CA GLY A 139 3.44 -18.15 -6.34
C GLY A 139 4.21 -16.83 -6.31
N GLY A 140 3.58 -15.71 -6.68
CA GLY A 140 4.15 -14.37 -6.53
C GLY A 140 4.07 -13.84 -5.09
N TRP A 141 4.61 -12.65 -4.89
CA TRP A 141 4.80 -12.06 -3.55
C TRP A 141 3.97 -10.79 -3.34
N ILE A 142 3.46 -10.61 -2.12
CA ILE A 142 2.87 -9.34 -1.64
C ILE A 142 3.78 -8.83 -0.53
N GLY A 143 4.28 -7.60 -0.68
CA GLY A 143 5.14 -6.89 0.25
C GLY A 143 4.45 -5.73 0.93
#